data_AF-D2R0X1-F1
#
_entry.id   AF-D2R0X1-F1
#
_cell.length_a   1.000
_cell.length_b   1.000
_cell.length_c   1.000
_cell.angle_alpha   90.00
_cell.angle_beta   90.00
_cell.angle_gamma   90.00
#
_symmetry.space_group_name_H-M   'P 1'
#
loop_
_entity.id
_entity.type
_entity.pdbx_description
1 polymer ?
#
loop_
_entity_poly.entity_id
_entity_poly.type
_entity_poly.pdbx_seq_one_letter_code
_entity_poly.pdbx_strand_id
1 'polypeptide(L)'
;MARALAVIPACGESRRMQRPKLLLPWKTSTVIAAVVRSWLSTPIDRLLIVCRASDAPLLEHLEELRASHGQRLEIIRLDPPPREMKASIAAAIHHLTREVASCDPQDVPADYLAIAPGDLPRLPAEVISRLLEQIPTDAVVQPSIAGRLRHPVLLPWSVARQILKLDASETLATLVQRASCKAVPCDDLASPRDFADLDTPEEYQQLLDD
;
A
#
# COMPACT_ATOMS: atom_id res chain seq x y z
N MET A 1 18.43 6.35 7.71
CA MET A 1 16.96 6.33 7.58
C MET A 1 16.47 4.97 8.04
N ALA A 2 15.26 4.89 8.58
CA ALA A 2 14.64 3.60 8.93
C ALA A 2 14.38 2.78 7.65
N ARG A 3 14.59 1.46 7.71
CA ARG A 3 14.22 0.53 6.64
C ARG A 3 12.71 0.46 6.53
N ALA A 4 12.18 0.64 5.33
CA ALA A 4 10.76 0.72 5.10
C ALA A 4 10.35 -0.10 3.88
N LEU A 5 9.40 -0.99 4.08
CA LEU A 5 8.74 -1.74 3.01
C LEU A 5 7.36 -1.18 2.77
N ALA A 6 6.83 -1.33 1.56
CA ALA A 6 5.45 -0.94 1.24
C ALA A 6 4.64 -2.16 0.77
N VAL A 7 3.39 -2.26 1.21
CA VAL A 7 2.44 -3.31 0.79
C VAL A 7 1.21 -2.66 0.19
N ILE A 8 0.89 -3.04 -1.05
CA ILE A 8 -0.30 -2.64 -1.77
C ILE A 8 -1.21 -3.86 -1.95
N PRO A 9 -2.31 -3.97 -1.18
CA PRO A 9 -3.30 -5.01 -1.39
C PRO A 9 -4.07 -4.72 -2.69
N ALA A 10 -3.92 -5.61 -3.66
CA ALA A 10 -4.54 -5.55 -4.99
C ALA A 10 -5.46 -6.76 -5.25
N CYS A 11 -5.91 -7.47 -4.20
CA CYS A 11 -6.83 -8.60 -4.31
C CYS A 11 -8.32 -8.21 -4.41
N GLY A 12 -8.66 -6.93 -4.60
CA GLY A 12 -10.04 -6.46 -4.73
C GLY A 12 -10.65 -6.77 -6.10
N GLU A 13 -11.91 -7.22 -6.14
CA GLU A 13 -12.57 -7.65 -7.40
C GLU A 13 -13.17 -6.50 -8.23
N SER A 14 -13.12 -5.26 -7.73
CA SER A 14 -13.67 -4.08 -8.43
C SER A 14 -15.15 -4.23 -8.84
N ARG A 15 -15.96 -4.93 -8.02
CA ARG A 15 -17.35 -5.29 -8.36
C ARG A 15 -18.22 -4.09 -8.75
N ARG A 16 -18.09 -2.97 -8.05
CA ARG A 16 -18.83 -1.73 -8.34
C ARG A 16 -18.38 -1.07 -9.65
N MET A 17 -17.09 -1.16 -9.97
CA MET A 17 -16.50 -0.61 -11.18
C MET A 17 -16.84 -1.41 -12.43
N GLN A 18 -17.22 -2.69 -12.29
CA GLN A 18 -17.48 -3.65 -13.38
C GLN A 18 -16.30 -3.88 -14.36
N ARG A 19 -15.18 -3.22 -14.11
CA ARG A 19 -13.92 -3.31 -14.85
C ARG A 19 -12.77 -3.46 -13.85
N PRO A 20 -11.64 -4.10 -14.21
CA PRO A 20 -10.47 -4.18 -13.33
C PRO A 20 -9.91 -2.79 -13.05
N LYS A 21 -10.24 -2.19 -11.90
CA LYS A 21 -9.99 -0.77 -11.63
C LYS A 21 -8.51 -0.38 -11.71
N LEU A 22 -7.65 -1.31 -11.31
CA LEU A 22 -6.19 -1.14 -11.30
C LEU A 22 -5.59 -1.06 -12.71
N LEU A 23 -6.27 -1.61 -13.72
CA LEU A 23 -5.84 -1.62 -15.12
C LEU A 23 -6.52 -0.53 -15.96
N LEU A 24 -7.35 0.30 -15.35
CA LEU A 24 -7.94 1.42 -16.07
C LEU A 24 -6.86 2.38 -16.54
N PRO A 25 -7.03 2.99 -17.74
CA PRO A 25 -6.14 4.02 -18.21
C PRO A 25 -5.97 5.13 -17.16
N TRP A 26 -4.75 5.61 -16.99
CA TRP A 26 -4.47 6.73 -16.09
C TRP A 26 -3.38 7.58 -16.69
N LYS A 27 -3.78 8.73 -17.25
CA LYS A 27 -2.90 9.60 -18.05
C LYS A 27 -2.25 8.78 -19.17
N THR A 28 -0.93 8.54 -19.09
CA THR A 28 -0.15 7.79 -20.08
C THR A 28 0.09 6.32 -19.72
N SER A 29 -0.48 5.82 -18.62
CA SER A 29 -0.29 4.44 -18.14
C SER A 29 -1.60 3.86 -17.60
N THR A 30 -1.53 3.04 -16.55
CA THR A 30 -2.67 2.53 -15.79
C THR A 30 -2.68 3.08 -14.36
N VAL A 31 -3.80 2.90 -13.64
CA VAL A 31 -3.92 3.24 -12.21
C VAL A 31 -2.80 2.60 -11.38
N ILE A 32 -2.58 1.29 -11.53
CA ILE A 32 -1.54 0.60 -10.75
C ILE A 32 -0.13 1.03 -11.14
N ALA A 33 0.13 1.30 -12.42
CA ALA A 33 1.43 1.81 -12.86
C ALA A 33 1.74 3.19 -12.25
N ALA A 34 0.72 4.05 -12.08
CA ALA A 34 0.89 5.34 -11.41
C ALA A 34 1.24 5.16 -9.92
N VAL A 35 0.55 4.25 -9.22
CA VAL A 35 0.84 3.92 -7.82
C VAL A 35 2.26 3.36 -7.68
N VAL A 36 2.63 2.37 -8.51
CA VAL A 36 3.98 1.77 -8.51
C VAL A 36 5.06 2.82 -8.71
N ARG A 37 4.90 3.69 -9.71
CA ARG A 37 5.86 4.76 -9.99
C ARG A 37 6.01 5.72 -8.80
N SER A 38 4.90 6.13 -8.18
CA SER A 38 4.93 7.02 -7.01
C SER A 38 5.69 6.40 -5.84
N TRP A 39 5.44 5.13 -5.52
CA TRP A 39 6.16 4.43 -4.45
C TRP A 39 7.63 4.23 -4.77
N LEU A 40 7.96 3.81 -5.98
CA LEU A 40 9.34 3.49 -6.37
C LEU A 40 10.21 4.73 -6.59
N SER A 41 9.63 5.93 -6.70
CA SER A 41 10.39 7.20 -6.67
C SER A 41 10.75 7.67 -5.26
N THR A 42 10.42 6.90 -4.22
CA THR A 42 10.71 7.19 -2.80
C THR A 42 11.81 6.27 -2.27
N PRO A 43 12.43 6.56 -1.11
CA PRO A 43 13.49 5.73 -0.54
C PRO A 43 12.99 4.46 0.20
N ILE A 44 11.83 3.90 -0.15
CA ILE A 44 11.44 2.57 0.35
C ILE A 44 12.41 1.50 -0.18
N ASP A 45 12.67 0.48 0.62
CA ASP A 45 13.57 -0.61 0.24
C ASP A 45 12.93 -1.46 -0.87
N ARG A 46 11.65 -1.81 -0.71
CA ARG A 46 10.90 -2.66 -1.63
C ARG A 46 9.39 -2.44 -1.53
N LEU A 47 8.74 -2.50 -2.68
CA LEU A 47 7.29 -2.42 -2.86
C LEU A 47 6.75 -3.82 -3.15
N LEU A 48 5.81 -4.29 -2.32
CA LEU A 48 5.13 -5.56 -2.47
C LEU A 48 3.70 -5.32 -2.93
N ILE A 49 3.30 -5.93 -4.04
CA ILE A 49 1.92 -5.92 -4.54
C ILE A 49 1.33 -7.30 -4.34
N VAL A 50 0.22 -7.37 -3.60
CA VAL A 50 -0.46 -8.64 -3.30
C VAL A 50 -1.68 -8.77 -4.20
N CYS A 51 -1.69 -9.74 -5.09
CA CYS A 51 -2.73 -9.94 -6.09
C CYS A 51 -3.25 -11.39 -6.07
N ARG A 52 -4.42 -11.60 -6.70
CA ARG A 52 -4.96 -12.96 -6.87
C ARG A 52 -4.16 -13.67 -7.96
N ALA A 53 -3.82 -14.94 -7.74
CA ALA A 53 -3.16 -15.74 -8.76
C ALA A 53 -4.00 -15.93 -10.03
N SER A 54 -5.33 -15.82 -9.92
CA SER A 54 -6.27 -15.90 -11.04
C SER A 54 -6.41 -14.61 -11.86
N ASP A 55 -5.84 -13.50 -11.43
CA ASP A 55 -5.93 -12.22 -12.13
C ASP A 55 -4.81 -12.08 -13.17
N ALA A 56 -4.89 -12.90 -14.22
CA ALA A 56 -3.87 -12.95 -15.27
C ALA A 56 -3.56 -11.60 -15.92
N PRO A 57 -4.55 -10.73 -16.27
CA PRO A 57 -4.25 -9.42 -16.86
C PRO A 57 -3.48 -8.50 -15.91
N LEU A 58 -3.81 -8.50 -14.61
CA LEU A 58 -3.06 -7.71 -13.64
C LEU A 58 -1.64 -8.25 -13.47
N LEU A 59 -1.49 -9.57 -13.39
CA LEU A 59 -0.18 -10.21 -13.25
C LEU A 59 0.73 -9.91 -14.43
N GLU A 60 0.26 -10.04 -15.66
CA GLU A 60 1.02 -9.71 -16.87
C GLU A 60 1.53 -8.27 -16.81
N HIS A 61 0.64 -7.32 -16.52
CA HIS A 61 1.01 -5.91 -16.42
C HIS A 61 1.99 -5.61 -15.28
N LEU A 62 1.87 -6.29 -14.13
CA LEU A 62 2.81 -6.13 -13.03
C LEU A 62 4.20 -6.71 -13.36
N GLU A 63 4.29 -7.80 -14.12
CA GLU A 63 5.56 -8.37 -14.56
C GLU A 63 6.28 -7.44 -15.55
N GLU A 64 5.54 -6.75 -16.45
CA GLU A 64 6.09 -5.69 -17.31
C GLU A 64 6.71 -4.55 -16.49
N LEU A 65 6.00 -4.09 -15.45
CA LEU A 65 6.51 -3.08 -14.52
C LEU A 65 7.74 -3.59 -13.76
N ARG A 66 7.71 -4.85 -13.30
CA ARG A 66 8.84 -5.47 -12.59
C ARG A 66 10.07 -5.59 -13.47
N ALA A 67 9.91 -5.89 -14.76
CA ALA A 67 11.03 -5.92 -15.71
C ALA A 67 11.74 -4.55 -15.80
N SER A 68 11.01 -3.45 -15.64
CA SER A 68 11.55 -2.09 -15.68
C SER A 68 12.14 -1.62 -14.33
N HIS A 69 11.64 -2.15 -13.21
CA HIS A 69 11.99 -1.70 -11.86
C HIS A 69 12.86 -2.67 -11.05
N GLY A 70 13.09 -3.87 -11.58
CA GLY A 70 13.95 -4.88 -10.97
C GLY A 70 13.43 -5.38 -9.62
N GLN A 71 14.37 -5.67 -8.72
CA GLN A 71 14.07 -6.33 -7.44
C GLN A 71 13.31 -5.45 -6.43
N ARG A 72 13.21 -4.14 -6.68
CA ARG A 72 12.44 -3.22 -5.81
C ARG A 72 10.93 -3.43 -5.90
N LEU A 73 10.44 -4.08 -6.96
CA LEU A 73 9.02 -4.44 -7.10
C LEU A 73 8.84 -5.96 -6.95
N GLU A 74 8.10 -6.37 -5.93
CA GLU A 74 7.77 -7.76 -5.64
C GLU A 74 6.27 -8.03 -5.79
N ILE A 75 5.94 -9.18 -6.39
CA ILE A 75 4.57 -9.58 -6.69
C ILE A 75 4.27 -10.84 -5.89
N ILE A 76 3.33 -10.73 -4.94
CA ILE A 76 2.84 -11.84 -4.14
C ILE A 76 1.51 -12.30 -4.74
N ARG A 77 1.45 -13.58 -5.11
CA ARG A 77 0.29 -14.22 -5.73
C ARG A 77 -0.44 -15.07 -4.70
N LEU A 78 -1.74 -14.86 -4.53
CA LEU A 78 -2.56 -15.61 -3.58
C LEU A 78 -3.53 -16.56 -4.29
N ASP A 79 -3.50 -17.82 -3.87
CA ASP A 79 -4.43 -18.89 -4.26
C ASP A 79 -4.75 -19.78 -3.03
N PRO A 80 -6.01 -19.88 -2.57
CA PRO A 80 -7.19 -19.18 -3.09
C PRO A 80 -7.18 -17.67 -2.81
N PRO A 81 -7.94 -16.86 -3.58
CA PRO A 81 -7.99 -15.42 -3.35
C PRO A 81 -8.61 -15.10 -1.98
N PRO A 82 -8.04 -14.14 -1.23
CA PRO A 82 -8.57 -13.78 0.08
C PRO A 82 -9.94 -13.09 -0.06
N ARG A 83 -10.85 -13.38 0.88
CA ARG A 83 -12.16 -12.71 0.95
C ARG A 83 -12.09 -11.28 1.48
N GLU A 84 -11.05 -10.97 2.26
CA GLU A 84 -10.89 -9.69 2.95
C GLU A 84 -9.53 -9.07 2.66
N MET A 85 -9.48 -7.74 2.61
CA MET A 85 -8.23 -6.99 2.38
C MET A 85 -7.17 -7.30 3.45
N LYS A 86 -7.59 -7.47 4.71
CA LYS A 86 -6.67 -7.77 5.83
C LYS A 86 -5.89 -9.07 5.61
N ALA A 87 -6.50 -10.07 4.98
CA ALA A 87 -5.84 -11.33 4.67
C ALA A 87 -4.76 -11.17 3.57
N SER A 88 -4.91 -10.19 2.67
CA SER A 88 -3.86 -9.87 1.68
C SER A 88 -2.63 -9.27 2.36
N ILE A 89 -2.84 -8.36 3.31
CA ILE A 89 -1.75 -7.75 4.09
C ILE A 89 -1.08 -8.80 5.00
N ALA A 90 -1.88 -9.65 5.67
CA ALA A 90 -1.37 -10.74 6.49
C ALA A 90 -0.48 -11.71 5.68
N ALA A 91 -0.87 -12.03 4.45
CA ALA A 91 -0.07 -12.86 3.56
C ALA A 91 1.29 -12.22 3.22
N ALA A 92 1.34 -10.90 2.98
CA ALA A 92 2.60 -10.18 2.78
C ALA A 92 3.49 -10.22 4.04
N ILE A 93 2.91 -10.02 5.22
CA ILE A 93 3.67 -10.09 6.49
C ILE A 93 4.22 -11.50 6.71
N HIS A 94 3.44 -12.54 6.45
CA HIS A 94 3.91 -13.93 6.53
C HIS A 94 5.02 -14.23 5.53
N HIS A 95 4.92 -13.71 4.31
CA HIS A 95 5.97 -13.84 3.30
C HIS A 95 7.29 -13.22 3.81
N LEU A 96 7.25 -11.95 4.20
CA LEU A 96 8.40 -11.20 4.71
C LEU A 96 9.02 -11.84 5.97
N THR A 97 8.18 -12.34 6.88
CA THR A 97 8.67 -13.01 8.10
C THR A 97 9.41 -14.30 7.79
N ARG A 98 8.93 -15.09 6.82
CA ARG A 98 9.59 -16.35 6.41
C ARG A 98 10.91 -16.09 5.70
N GLU A 99 10.99 -15.02 4.93
CA GLU A 99 12.23 -14.60 4.24
C GLU A 99 13.37 -14.39 5.24
N VAL A 100 13.16 -13.61 6.30
CA VAL A 100 14.22 -13.32 7.29
C VAL A 100 14.43 -14.42 8.33
N ALA A 101 13.40 -15.19 8.68
CA ALA A 101 13.52 -16.30 9.62
C ALA A 101 14.47 -17.41 9.13
N SER A 102 14.74 -17.45 7.82
CA SER A 102 15.75 -18.34 7.23
C SER A 102 17.19 -17.94 7.57
N CYS A 103 17.42 -16.70 8.03
CA CYS A 103 18.72 -16.15 8.38
C CYS A 103 18.91 -16.06 9.90
N ASP A 104 18.02 -15.38 10.61
CA ASP A 104 18.05 -15.20 12.07
C ASP A 104 16.62 -15.00 12.63
N PRO A 105 16.16 -15.79 13.63
CA PRO A 105 14.86 -15.63 14.27
C PRO A 105 14.58 -14.27 14.91
N GLN A 106 15.62 -13.49 15.24
CA GLN A 106 15.50 -12.15 15.81
C GLN A 106 15.50 -11.04 14.74
N ASP A 107 15.85 -11.36 13.49
CA ASP A 107 15.87 -10.37 12.42
C ASP A 107 14.46 -9.97 12.02
N VAL A 108 14.33 -8.70 11.65
CA VAL A 108 13.09 -8.12 11.15
C VAL A 108 13.33 -7.65 9.72
N PRO A 109 12.36 -7.86 8.81
CA PRO A 109 12.52 -7.53 7.40
C PRO A 109 12.64 -6.02 7.18
N ALA A 110 12.07 -5.20 8.08
CA ALA A 110 12.15 -3.75 8.06
C ALA A 110 11.81 -3.17 9.43
N ASP A 111 12.12 -1.89 9.61
CA ASP A 111 11.71 -1.13 10.80
C ASP A 111 10.22 -0.74 10.69
N TYR A 112 9.78 -0.41 9.47
CA TYR A 112 8.42 0.02 9.16
C TYR A 112 7.80 -0.70 7.96
N LEU A 113 6.49 -0.91 8.04
CA LEU A 113 5.65 -1.39 6.94
C LEU A 113 4.61 -0.32 6.58
N ALA A 114 4.74 0.24 5.39
CA ALA A 114 3.77 1.16 4.82
C ALA A 114 2.65 0.39 4.11
N ILE A 115 1.40 0.81 4.32
CA ILE A 115 0.21 0.21 3.71
C ILE A 115 -0.61 1.31 3.05
N ALA A 116 -0.90 1.14 1.76
CA ALA A 116 -1.82 2.00 1.02
C ALA A 116 -2.69 1.19 0.05
N PRO A 117 -3.92 1.66 -0.24
CA PRO A 117 -4.74 1.11 -1.31
C PRO A 117 -4.03 1.20 -2.68
N GLY A 118 -4.29 0.23 -3.56
CA GLY A 118 -3.72 0.19 -4.91
C GLY A 118 -4.39 1.12 -5.92
N ASP A 119 -5.43 1.83 -5.51
CA ASP A 119 -6.30 2.69 -6.30
C ASP A 119 -6.21 4.16 -5.87
N LEU A 120 -5.06 4.57 -5.30
CA LEU A 120 -4.71 5.98 -5.05
C LEU A 120 -3.69 6.49 -6.08
N PRO A 121 -4.04 6.62 -7.37
CA PRO A 121 -3.09 6.97 -8.43
C PRO A 121 -2.61 8.42 -8.37
N ARG A 122 -3.24 9.26 -7.53
CA ARG A 122 -2.83 10.64 -7.26
C ARG A 122 -1.93 10.80 -6.03
N LEU A 123 -1.70 9.75 -5.24
CA LEU A 123 -0.85 9.83 -4.05
C LEU A 123 0.55 10.35 -4.43
N PRO A 124 0.96 11.56 -3.98
CA PRO A 124 2.24 12.12 -4.38
C PRO A 124 3.42 11.43 -3.68
N ALA A 125 4.52 11.25 -4.41
CA ALA A 125 5.74 10.65 -3.88
C ALA A 125 6.37 11.53 -2.79
N GLU A 126 6.15 12.83 -2.85
CA GLU A 126 6.59 13.83 -1.88
C GLU A 126 5.90 13.62 -0.53
N VAL A 127 4.61 13.27 -0.54
CA VAL A 127 3.89 12.92 0.70
C VAL A 127 4.51 11.68 1.32
N ILE A 128 4.73 10.62 0.53
CA ILE A 128 5.34 9.38 1.02
C ILE A 128 6.74 9.67 1.59
N SER A 129 7.57 10.41 0.85
CA SER A 129 8.94 10.76 1.25
C SER A 129 8.98 11.55 2.55
N ARG A 130 8.08 12.54 2.71
CA ARG A 130 7.96 13.32 3.95
C ARG A 130 7.60 12.44 5.15
N LEU A 131 6.75 11.43 4.97
CA LEU A 131 6.41 10.49 6.04
C LEU A 131 7.63 9.66 6.43
N LEU A 132 8.38 9.14 5.45
CA LEU A 132 9.60 8.35 5.66
C LEU A 132 10.69 9.15 6.38
N GLU A 133 10.85 10.43 6.08
CA GLU A 133 11.79 11.35 6.74
C GLU A 133 11.42 11.66 8.20
N GLN A 134 10.13 11.52 8.54
CA GLN A 134 9.59 11.87 9.85
C GLN A 134 9.21 10.65 10.69
N ILE A 135 9.68 9.46 10.31
CA ILE A 135 9.47 8.22 11.05
C ILE A 135 10.00 8.36 12.50
N PRO A 136 9.14 8.19 13.53
CA PRO A 136 9.57 8.06 14.91
C PRO A 136 10.09 6.64 15.19
N THR A 137 10.51 6.35 16.42
CA THR A 137 11.01 5.01 16.76
C THR A 137 9.88 3.99 16.95
N ASP A 138 8.69 4.39 17.42
CA ASP A 138 7.68 3.47 17.95
C ASP A 138 6.22 3.90 17.75
N ALA A 139 5.95 4.82 16.82
CA ALA A 139 4.59 5.28 16.52
C ALA A 139 4.19 5.05 15.07
N VAL A 140 2.89 4.85 14.85
CA VAL A 140 2.26 4.87 13.53
C VAL A 140 2.42 6.26 12.94
N VAL A 141 2.65 6.35 11.63
CA VAL A 141 2.77 7.64 10.93
C VAL A 141 1.74 7.70 9.82
N GLN A 142 1.01 8.81 9.76
CA GLN A 142 0.04 9.09 8.71
C GLN A 142 0.13 10.54 8.27
N PRO A 143 -0.11 10.83 6.98
CA PRO A 143 -0.27 12.20 6.52
C PRO A 143 -1.58 12.77 7.05
N SER A 144 -1.54 14.03 7.47
CA SER A 144 -2.69 14.85 7.82
C SER A 144 -2.93 15.84 6.69
N ILE A 145 -4.13 15.79 6.11
CA ILE A 145 -4.58 16.65 5.02
C ILE A 145 -5.94 17.23 5.41
N ALA A 146 -6.05 18.55 5.44
CA ALA A 146 -7.21 19.29 5.94
C ALA A 146 -7.67 18.78 7.33
N GLY A 147 -6.70 18.52 8.21
CA GLY A 147 -6.93 18.02 9.57
C GLY A 147 -7.42 16.57 9.66
N ARG A 148 -7.39 15.80 8.57
CA ARG A 148 -7.78 14.39 8.54
C ARG A 148 -6.60 13.49 8.22
N LEU A 149 -6.46 12.39 8.96
CA LEU A 149 -5.48 11.35 8.66
C LEU A 149 -5.85 10.62 7.37
N ARG A 150 -4.85 10.40 6.49
CA ARG A 150 -4.99 9.73 5.20
C ARG A 150 -4.03 8.54 5.08
N HIS A 151 -4.08 7.85 3.95
CA HIS A 151 -3.06 6.88 3.56
C HIS A 151 -1.82 7.61 3.01
N PRO A 152 -0.64 6.97 2.93
CA PRO A 152 -0.34 5.64 3.47
C PRO A 152 -0.32 5.63 5.00
N VAL A 153 -0.53 4.45 5.58
CA VAL A 153 -0.31 4.19 7.00
C VAL A 153 1.03 3.51 7.14
N LEU A 154 1.97 4.14 7.84
CA LEU A 154 3.28 3.57 8.15
C LEU A 154 3.21 2.99 9.56
N LEU A 155 3.36 1.68 9.67
CA LEU A 155 3.34 0.97 10.94
C LEU A 155 4.76 0.58 11.34
N PRO A 156 5.17 0.77 12.60
CA PRO A 156 6.33 0.05 13.12
C PRO A 156 6.14 -1.46 12.88
N TRP A 157 7.19 -2.20 12.56
CA TRP A 157 7.08 -3.63 12.28
C TRP A 157 6.43 -4.41 13.42
N SER A 158 6.71 -4.01 14.67
CA SER A 158 6.09 -4.56 15.88
C SER A 158 4.56 -4.41 15.90
N VAL A 159 4.02 -3.32 15.36
CA VAL A 159 2.59 -3.07 15.19
C VAL A 159 2.07 -3.83 13.98
N ALA A 160 2.78 -3.81 12.85
CA ALA A 160 2.39 -4.54 11.64
C ALA A 160 2.17 -6.04 11.92
N ARG A 161 3.05 -6.68 12.71
CA ARG A 161 2.90 -8.09 13.11
C ARG A 161 1.61 -8.39 13.88
N GLN A 162 1.01 -7.39 14.54
CA GLN A 162 -0.24 -7.58 15.27
C GLN A 162 -1.44 -7.77 14.32
N ILE A 163 -1.32 -7.38 13.04
CA ILE A 163 -2.34 -7.65 12.01
C ILE A 163 -2.63 -9.15 11.91
N LEU A 164 -1.62 -10.01 12.15
CA LEU A 164 -1.77 -11.47 12.14
C LEU A 164 -2.61 -12.01 13.32
N LYS A 165 -2.85 -11.19 14.34
CA LYS A 165 -3.58 -11.55 15.56
C LYS A 165 -4.97 -10.92 15.62
N LEU A 166 -5.35 -10.14 14.62
CA LEU A 166 -6.66 -9.49 14.59
C LEU A 166 -7.77 -10.54 14.43
N ASP A 167 -8.82 -10.37 15.21
CA ASP A 167 -10.01 -11.21 15.11
C ASP A 167 -10.77 -10.94 13.81
N ALA A 168 -11.73 -11.83 13.48
CA ALA A 168 -12.55 -11.70 12.29
C ALA A 168 -13.32 -10.35 12.24
N SER A 169 -13.71 -9.81 13.39
CA SER A 169 -14.43 -8.53 13.51
C SER A 169 -13.52 -7.29 13.51
N GLU A 170 -12.21 -7.46 13.65
CA GLU A 170 -11.27 -6.34 13.75
C GLU A 170 -10.70 -5.95 12.39
N THR A 171 -10.33 -4.67 12.28
CA THR A 171 -9.79 -4.09 11.05
C THR A 171 -8.44 -3.43 11.28
N LEU A 172 -7.73 -3.12 10.19
CA LEU A 172 -6.51 -2.32 10.27
C LEU A 172 -6.75 -0.96 10.96
N ALA A 173 -7.91 -0.34 10.72
CA ALA A 173 -8.28 0.91 11.37
C ALA A 173 -8.38 0.75 12.90
N THR A 174 -8.95 -0.38 13.37
CA THR A 174 -9.03 -0.71 14.80
C THR A 174 -7.64 -0.82 15.41
N LEU A 175 -6.69 -1.47 14.71
CA LEU A 175 -5.30 -1.57 15.18
C LEU A 175 -4.62 -0.20 15.26
N VAL A 176 -4.76 0.62 14.21
CA VAL A 176 -4.17 1.96 14.15
C VAL A 176 -4.71 2.87 15.26
N GLN A 177 -6.01 2.81 15.55
CA GLN A 177 -6.63 3.59 16.63
C GLN A 177 -6.11 3.24 18.03
N ARG A 178 -5.59 2.02 18.23
CA ARG A 178 -5.00 1.58 19.51
C ARG A 178 -3.54 1.97 19.66
N ALA A 179 -2.87 2.33 18.56
CA ALA A 179 -1.46 2.70 18.56
C ALA A 179 -1.29 4.21 18.73
N SER A 180 -0.12 4.63 19.24
CA SER A 180 0.30 6.03 19.15
C SER A 180 0.45 6.40 17.67
N CYS A 181 -0.13 7.53 17.27
CA CYS A 181 -0.10 7.99 15.88
C CYS A 181 0.48 9.39 15.79
N LYS A 182 1.53 9.54 14.98
CA LYS A 182 2.10 10.81 14.55
C LYS A 182 1.42 11.24 13.26
N ALA A 183 0.64 12.32 13.38
CA ALA A 183 0.08 13.03 12.24
C ALA A 183 1.16 13.94 11.62
N VAL A 184 1.44 13.78 10.33
CA VAL A 184 2.41 14.61 9.59
C VAL A 184 1.65 15.54 8.64
N PRO A 185 1.68 16.88 8.86
CA PRO A 185 1.03 17.83 7.96
C PRO A 185 1.59 17.76 6.54
N CYS A 186 0.69 17.67 5.56
CA CYS A 186 1.03 17.55 4.14
C CYS A 186 0.16 18.44 3.24
N ASP A 187 -0.53 19.45 3.80
CA ASP A 187 -1.43 20.35 3.08
C ASP A 187 -0.75 21.17 1.96
N ASP A 188 0.57 21.36 2.05
CA ASP A 188 1.41 22.01 1.04
C ASP A 188 1.85 21.07 -0.09
N LEU A 189 1.65 19.76 0.07
CA LEU A 189 2.05 18.74 -0.91
C LEU A 189 0.87 18.07 -1.60
N ALA A 190 -0.28 18.01 -0.93
CA ALA A 190 -1.45 17.32 -1.42
C ALA A 190 -2.73 17.95 -0.90
N SER A 191 -3.80 17.72 -1.62
CA SER A 191 -5.16 18.12 -1.30
C SER A 191 -6.01 16.90 -0.93
N PRO A 192 -7.20 17.10 -0.33
CA PRO A 192 -8.13 16.00 -0.10
C PRO A 192 -8.49 15.20 -1.36
N ARG A 193 -8.39 15.80 -2.56
CA ARG A 193 -8.73 15.16 -3.84
C ARG A 193 -7.71 14.10 -4.26
N ASP A 194 -6.46 14.22 -3.81
CA ASP A 194 -5.40 13.26 -4.13
C ASP A 194 -5.61 11.90 -3.42
N PHE A 195 -6.55 11.86 -2.48
CA PHE A 195 -6.96 10.69 -1.70
C PHE A 195 -8.42 10.30 -1.96
N ALA A 196 -9.01 10.77 -3.05
CA ALA A 196 -10.37 10.41 -3.43
C ALA A 196 -10.47 8.94 -3.87
N ASP A 197 -11.61 8.33 -3.59
CA ASP A 197 -11.87 6.93 -3.94
C ASP A 197 -12.03 6.74 -5.45
N LEU A 198 -11.66 5.55 -5.94
CA LEU A 198 -11.82 5.13 -7.34
C LEU A 198 -12.58 3.80 -7.36
N ASP A 199 -13.82 3.81 -6.89
CA ASP A 199 -14.64 2.60 -6.75
C ASP A 199 -15.76 2.50 -7.79
N THR A 200 -16.12 3.62 -8.42
CA THR A 200 -17.20 3.75 -9.41
C THR A 200 -16.73 4.41 -10.71
N PRO A 201 -17.41 4.15 -11.84
CA PRO A 201 -17.11 4.81 -13.12
C PRO A 201 -17.19 6.34 -13.03
N GLU A 202 -18.13 6.86 -12.26
CA GLU A 202 -18.35 8.29 -12.05
C GLU A 202 -17.17 8.92 -11.29
N GLU A 203 -16.70 8.29 -10.21
CA GLU A 203 -15.51 8.74 -9.47
C GLU A 203 -14.25 8.72 -10.35
N TYR A 204 -14.08 7.67 -11.15
CA TYR A 204 -12.97 7.59 -12.10
C TYR A 204 -13.02 8.72 -13.15
N GLN A 205 -14.20 9.05 -13.69
CA GLN A 205 -14.34 10.14 -14.65
C GLN A 205 -14.03 11.50 -14.01
N GLN A 206 -14.52 11.76 -12.79
CA GLN A 206 -14.19 12.97 -12.03
C GLN A 206 -12.68 13.10 -11.81
N LEU A 207 -12.01 11.97 -11.58
CA LEU A 207 -10.57 11.88 -11.42
C LEU A 207 -9.79 12.04 -12.74
N LEU A 208 -10.41 12.01 -13.91
CA LEU A 208 -9.75 12.29 -15.19
C LEU A 208 -9.93 13.74 -15.65
N ASP A 209 -11.07 14.35 -15.30
CA ASP A 209 -11.44 15.70 -15.73
C ASP A 209 -10.72 16.82 -14.95
N ASP A 210 -10.09 16.47 -13.81
CA ASP A 210 -9.26 17.33 -12.96
C ASP A 210 -7.76 17.27 -13.33
#